data_AF-A0A837HSF7-F1
#
_entry.id   AF-A0A837HSF7-F1
#
_cell.length_a   1.000
_cell.length_b   1.000
_cell.length_c   1.000
_cell.angle_alpha   90.00
_cell.angle_beta   90.00
_cell.angle_gamma   90.00
#
_symmetry.space_group_name_H-M   'P 1'
#
loop_
_entity.id
_entity.type
_entity.pdbx_description
1 polymer ?
#
loop_
_entity_poly.entity_id
_entity_poly.type
_entity_poly.pdbx_seq_one_letter_code
_entity_poly.pdbx_strand_id
1 'polypeptide(L)'
;MKTLLINETENPEELNMMLGFDLGLREYQVRAIFPSLEYALMVLKKSPGEFKFIVIEPHKEMLIKKFAMINTLSKNFPGIPILIIGESRFTRSNLLNNKLNNLHHFETLEGAARFIAIHPNSKE
;
A
#
# COMPACT_ATOMS: atom_id res chain seq x y z
N MET A 1 10.28 13.52 -9.57
CA MET A 1 9.26 12.52 -9.99
C MET A 1 8.78 11.79 -8.74
N LYS A 2 7.46 11.61 -8.56
CA LYS A 2 6.91 10.88 -7.40
C LYS A 2 6.75 9.39 -7.80
N THR A 3 7.23 8.45 -6.99
CA THR A 3 7.31 7.04 -7.41
C THR A 3 6.60 6.09 -6.44
N LEU A 4 6.13 4.96 -6.98
CA LEU A 4 5.41 3.90 -6.26
C LEU A 4 6.22 2.61 -6.26
N LEU A 5 6.20 1.93 -5.11
CA LEU A 5 6.66 0.56 -4.95
C LEU A 5 5.43 -0.34 -4.75
N ILE A 6 5.22 -1.31 -5.63
CA ILE A 6 3.98 -2.10 -5.65
C ILE A 6 4.27 -3.56 -5.29
N ASN A 7 3.51 -4.13 -4.36
CA ASN A 7 3.57 -5.56 -4.12
C ASN A 7 2.78 -6.28 -5.21
N GLU A 8 3.38 -7.31 -5.81
CA GLU A 8 2.76 -8.33 -6.68
C GLU A 8 1.31 -8.02 -7.09
N THR A 9 1.13 -7.66 -8.36
CA THR A 9 -0.19 -7.53 -8.97
C THR A 9 -0.21 -8.34 -10.24
N GLU A 10 -1.29 -9.11 -10.44
CA GLU A 10 -1.51 -9.85 -11.69
C GLU A 10 -1.89 -8.92 -12.83
N ASN A 11 -2.34 -7.70 -12.52
CA ASN A 11 -2.83 -6.74 -13.50
C ASN A 11 -2.30 -5.32 -13.22
N PRO A 12 -1.02 -5.04 -13.53
CA PRO A 12 -0.38 -3.74 -13.24
C PRO A 12 -1.04 -2.57 -13.97
N GLU A 13 -1.69 -2.80 -15.11
CA GLU A 13 -2.40 -1.78 -15.88
C GLU A 13 -3.67 -1.32 -15.17
N GLU A 14 -4.48 -2.28 -14.70
CA GLU A 14 -5.68 -2.01 -13.90
C GLU A 14 -5.32 -1.29 -12.60
N LEU A 15 -4.27 -1.74 -11.92
CA LEU A 15 -3.78 -1.10 -10.71
C LEU A 15 -3.33 0.35 -10.97
N ASN A 16 -2.63 0.60 -12.08
CA ASN A 16 -2.19 1.94 -12.45
C ASN A 16 -3.37 2.86 -12.83
N MET A 17 -4.41 2.30 -13.47
CA MET A 17 -5.66 3.01 -13.73
C MET A 17 -6.37 3.38 -12.43
N MET A 18 -6.52 2.45 -11.48
CA MET A 18 -7.13 2.71 -10.16
C MET A 18 -6.37 3.78 -9.37
N LEU A 19 -5.04 3.66 -9.31
CA LEU A 19 -4.18 4.65 -8.64
C LEU A 19 -4.34 6.05 -9.27
N GLY A 20 -4.41 6.13 -10.60
CA GLY A 20 -4.55 7.39 -11.33
C GLY A 20 -5.94 8.02 -11.26
N PHE A 21 -7.02 7.24 -11.38
CA PHE A 21 -8.38 7.75 -11.40
C PHE A 21 -8.95 7.98 -9.99
N ASP A 22 -8.84 6.99 -9.10
CA ASP A 22 -9.54 7.00 -7.82
C ASP A 22 -8.78 7.74 -6.72
N LEU A 23 -7.44 7.67 -6.76
CA LEU A 23 -6.57 8.27 -5.74
C LEU A 23 -5.89 9.57 -6.20
N GLY A 24 -6.16 10.01 -7.43
CA GLY A 24 -5.53 11.20 -8.00
C GLY A 24 -4.02 11.10 -8.17
N LEU A 25 -3.45 9.88 -8.16
CA LEU A 25 -2.01 9.65 -8.23
C LEU A 25 -1.47 9.63 -9.67
N ARG A 26 -2.08 10.38 -10.60
CA ARG A 26 -1.71 10.40 -12.03
C ARG A 26 -0.27 10.81 -12.29
N GLU A 27 0.32 11.59 -11.38
CA GLU A 27 1.72 12.02 -11.46
C GLU A 27 2.73 10.97 -10.96
N TYR A 28 2.23 9.86 -10.40
CA TYR A 28 3.06 8.83 -9.81
C TYR A 28 3.35 7.73 -10.83
N GLN A 29 4.61 7.30 -10.89
CA GLN A 29 5.02 6.20 -11.76
C GLN A 29 5.37 4.97 -10.91
N VAL A 30 4.90 3.80 -11.37
CA VAL A 30 5.32 2.51 -10.85
C VAL A 30 6.79 2.31 -11.21
N ARG A 31 7.66 2.28 -10.19
CA ARG A 31 9.11 2.13 -10.38
C ARG A 31 9.59 0.70 -10.22
N ALA A 32 8.91 -0.07 -9.36
CA ALA A 32 9.27 -1.44 -9.08
C ALA A 32 8.04 -2.22 -8.59
N ILE A 33 8.00 -3.50 -8.97
CA ILE A 33 7.08 -4.50 -8.43
C ILE A 33 7.91 -5.43 -7.54
N PHE A 34 7.54 -5.60 -6.28
CA PHE A 34 8.28 -6.44 -5.34
C PHE A 34 7.55 -7.77 -5.08
N PRO A 35 8.22 -8.92 -5.27
CA PRO A 35 7.66 -10.24 -5.02
C PRO A 35 7.74 -10.68 -3.55
N SER A 36 8.61 -10.05 -2.75
CA SER A 36 8.80 -10.44 -1.35
C SER A 36 9.15 -9.27 -0.46
N LEU A 37 9.05 -9.50 0.86
CA LEU A 37 9.44 -8.53 1.88
C LEU A 37 10.93 -8.20 1.80
N GLU A 38 11.78 -9.20 1.59
CA GLU A 38 13.24 -9.03 1.45
C GLU A 38 13.58 -8.13 0.25
N TYR A 39 12.89 -8.33 -0.88
CA TYR A 39 13.07 -7.50 -2.06
C TYR A 39 12.65 -6.04 -1.78
N ALA A 40 11.49 -5.84 -1.16
CA ALA A 40 11.02 -4.51 -0.78
C ALA A 40 12.04 -3.80 0.13
N LEU A 41 12.53 -4.50 1.16
CA LEU A 41 13.54 -3.98 2.08
C LEU A 41 14.83 -3.59 1.35
N MET A 42 15.29 -4.42 0.40
CA MET A 42 16.48 -4.14 -0.38
C MET A 42 16.31 -2.88 -1.24
N VAL A 43 15.20 -2.77 -1.99
CA VAL A 43 14.94 -1.63 -2.88
C VAL A 43 14.81 -0.33 -2.09
N LEU A 44 14.03 -0.32 -1.02
CA LEU A 44 13.83 0.87 -0.20
C LEU A 44 15.12 1.35 0.49
N LYS A 45 16.02 0.43 0.87
CA LYS A 45 17.34 0.78 1.42
C LYS A 45 18.31 1.34 0.38
N LYS A 46 18.25 0.85 -0.87
CA LYS A 46 19.11 1.32 -1.97
C LYS A 46 18.69 2.67 -2.52
N SER A 47 17.40 3.00 -2.41
CA SER A 47 16.78 4.20 -2.99
C SER A 47 16.05 5.05 -1.95
N PRO A 48 16.74 5.55 -0.90
CA PRO A 48 16.10 6.34 0.14
C PRO A 48 15.49 7.62 -0.44
N GLY A 49 14.22 7.88 -0.12
CA GLY A 49 13.49 9.09 -0.53
C GLY A 49 12.94 9.08 -1.97
N GLU A 50 13.31 8.09 -2.79
CA GLU A 50 12.77 7.90 -4.14
C GLU A 50 11.25 7.61 -4.06
N PHE A 51 10.88 6.60 -3.29
CA PHE A 51 9.50 6.12 -3.14
C PHE A 51 8.67 7.00 -2.22
N LYS A 52 7.49 7.40 -2.70
CA LYS A 52 6.53 8.21 -1.94
C LYS A 52 5.41 7.39 -1.34
N PHE A 53 5.10 6.23 -1.91
CA PHE A 53 4.15 5.29 -1.34
C PHE A 53 4.61 3.86 -1.58
N ILE A 54 4.22 2.98 -0.67
CA ILE A 54 4.25 1.53 -0.88
C ILE A 54 2.80 1.09 -1.09
N VAL A 55 2.50 0.47 -2.21
CA VAL A 55 1.17 -0.05 -2.53
C VAL A 55 1.18 -1.55 -2.31
N ILE A 56 0.21 -2.06 -1.55
CA ILE A 56 0.05 -3.49 -1.27
C ILE A 56 -1.37 -3.90 -1.62
N GLU A 57 -1.47 -4.88 -2.52
CA GLU A 57 -2.73 -5.52 -2.88
C GLU A 57 -2.82 -6.88 -2.17
N PRO A 58 -3.49 -6.97 -1.01
CA PRO A 58 -3.62 -8.23 -0.29
C PRO A 58 -4.70 -9.15 -0.91
N HIS A 59 -4.25 -10.21 -1.57
CA HIS A 59 -5.12 -11.31 -2.04
C HIS A 59 -5.60 -12.23 -0.90
N LYS A 60 -6.76 -12.91 -1.10
CA LYS A 60 -7.46 -13.74 -0.10
C LYS A 60 -6.58 -14.77 0.59
N GLU A 61 -5.71 -15.42 -0.15
CA GLU A 61 -4.96 -16.59 0.31
C GLU A 61 -3.72 -16.22 1.14
N MET A 62 -3.36 -14.93 1.19
CA MET A 62 -2.11 -14.46 1.81
C MET A 62 -2.28 -13.34 2.84
N LEU A 63 -3.49 -13.12 3.34
CA LEU A 63 -3.83 -12.02 4.28
C LEU A 63 -2.85 -11.88 5.44
N ILE A 64 -2.59 -12.96 6.19
CA ILE A 64 -1.71 -12.93 7.36
C ILE A 64 -0.28 -12.53 6.97
N LYS A 65 0.24 -13.09 5.86
CA LYS A 65 1.58 -12.78 5.36
C LYS A 65 1.70 -11.32 4.92
N LYS A 66 0.68 -10.80 4.22
CA LYS A 66 0.66 -9.40 3.78
C LYS A 66 0.56 -8.44 4.98
N PHE A 67 -0.19 -8.77 6.04
CA PHE A 67 -0.19 -7.98 7.28
C PHE A 67 1.15 -7.97 8.00
N ALA A 68 1.83 -9.11 8.08
CA ALA A 68 3.18 -9.17 8.66
C ALA A 68 4.18 -8.31 7.86
N MET A 69 4.06 -8.31 6.53
CA MET A 69 4.84 -7.47 5.63
C MET A 69 4.55 -5.98 5.85
N ILE A 70 3.28 -5.58 5.88
CA ILE A 70 2.85 -4.20 6.17
C ILE A 70 3.45 -3.72 7.50
N ASN A 71 3.34 -4.54 8.55
CA ASN A 71 3.89 -4.22 9.88
C ASN A 71 5.42 -4.07 9.88
N THR A 72 6.12 -4.90 9.10
CA THR A 72 7.57 -4.81 9.00
C THR A 72 7.99 -3.55 8.25
N LEU A 73 7.33 -3.25 7.13
CA LEU A 73 7.61 -2.07 6.31
C LEU A 73 7.29 -0.77 7.06
N SER A 74 6.16 -0.69 7.76
CA SER A 74 5.78 0.50 8.53
C SER A 74 6.78 0.82 9.65
N LYS A 75 7.35 -0.20 10.30
CA LYS A 75 8.37 -0.05 11.34
C LYS A 75 9.72 0.38 10.78
N ASN A 76 10.13 -0.19 9.63
CA ASN A 76 11.44 0.10 9.04
C ASN A 76 11.46 1.43 8.25
N PHE A 77 10.33 1.83 7.68
CA PHE A 77 10.21 3.02 6.84
C PHE A 77 9.05 3.91 7.29
N PRO A 78 9.09 4.45 8.52
CA PRO A 78 7.94 5.15 9.10
C PRO A 78 7.59 6.48 8.39
N GLY A 79 8.47 6.99 7.53
CA GLY A 79 8.25 8.15 6.68
C GLY A 79 7.64 7.86 5.31
N ILE A 80 7.37 6.59 4.96
CA ILE A 80 6.74 6.20 3.70
C ILE A 80 5.35 5.65 4.00
N PRO A 81 4.27 6.32 3.55
CA PRO A 81 2.93 5.81 3.75
C PRO A 81 2.69 4.53 2.94
N ILE A 82 1.90 3.62 3.51
CA ILE A 82 1.52 2.35 2.87
C ILE A 82 0.06 2.43 2.45
N LEU A 83 -0.21 2.26 1.17
CA LEU A 83 -1.55 2.18 0.58
C LEU A 83 -1.95 0.72 0.45
N ILE A 84 -3.02 0.32 1.12
CA ILE A 84 -3.63 -1.00 0.95
C ILE A 84 -4.80 -0.87 -0.03
N ILE A 85 -4.79 -1.68 -1.08
CA ILE A 85 -5.82 -1.73 -2.12
C ILE A 85 -6.50 -3.09 -2.05
N GLY A 86 -7.80 -3.14 -1.74
CA GLY A 86 -8.48 -4.43 -1.67
C GLY A 86 -10.00 -4.37 -1.59
N GLU A 87 -10.62 -5.53 -1.76
CA GLU A 87 -12.07 -5.74 -1.68
C GLU A 87 -12.65 -5.42 -0.28
N SER A 88 -13.99 -5.28 -0.20
CA SER A 88 -14.76 -4.85 0.97
C SER A 88 -14.41 -5.50 2.33
N ARG A 89 -13.84 -6.72 2.34
CA ARG A 89 -13.38 -7.41 3.56
C ARG A 89 -12.20 -6.74 4.28
N PHE A 90 -11.47 -5.83 3.64
CA PHE A 90 -10.52 -4.95 4.32
C PHE A 90 -11.27 -3.77 4.92
N THR A 91 -12.10 -4.05 5.92
CA THR A 91 -12.72 -3.00 6.72
C THR A 91 -11.68 -2.40 7.65
N ARG A 92 -11.85 -1.13 8.00
CA ARG A 92 -11.09 -0.48 9.08
C ARG A 92 -11.09 -1.32 10.37
N SER A 93 -12.22 -1.93 10.72
CA SER A 93 -12.35 -2.81 11.90
C SER A 93 -11.44 -4.04 11.83
N ASN A 94 -11.32 -4.71 10.68
CA ASN A 94 -10.43 -5.86 10.51
C ASN A 94 -8.96 -5.48 10.61
N LEU A 95 -8.57 -4.30 10.12
CA LEU A 95 -7.20 -3.82 10.22
C LEU A 95 -6.82 -3.41 11.65
N LEU A 96 -7.72 -2.75 12.38
CA LEU A 96 -7.52 -2.41 13.80
C LEU A 96 -7.35 -3.67 14.66
N ASN A 97 -8.15 -4.71 14.41
CA ASN A 97 -8.01 -6.01 15.09
C ASN A 97 -6.65 -6.68 14.84
N ASN A 98 -5.99 -6.35 13.72
CA ASN A 98 -4.63 -6.80 13.38
C ASN A 98 -3.53 -5.84 13.87
N LYS A 99 -3.85 -4.93 14.80
CA LYS A 99 -2.93 -3.98 15.44
C LYS A 99 -2.31 -2.96 14.46
N LEU A 100 -2.96 -2.69 13.34
CA LEU A 100 -2.58 -1.59 12.44
C LEU A 100 -3.22 -0.28 12.95
N ASN A 101 -2.39 0.71 13.26
CA ASN A 101 -2.81 2.02 13.76
C ASN A 101 -2.65 3.10 12.67
N ASN A 102 -3.19 4.31 12.91
CA ASN A 102 -3.11 5.47 12.01
C ASN A 102 -3.64 5.18 10.59
N LEU A 103 -4.87 4.66 10.56
CA LEU A 103 -5.57 4.27 9.33
C LEU A 103 -6.45 5.41 8.82
N HIS A 104 -6.21 5.82 7.58
CA HIS A 104 -7.08 6.75 6.84
C HIS A 104 -7.82 5.94 5.78
N HIS A 105 -9.15 5.90 5.91
CA HIS A 105 -10.03 5.13 5.06
C HIS A 105 -10.66 6.04 4.01
N PHE A 106 -10.56 5.65 2.74
CA PHE A 106 -11.18 6.34 1.63
C PHE A 106 -12.07 5.36 0.87
N GLU A 107 -13.30 5.76 0.60
CA GLU A 107 -14.23 5.03 -0.27
C GLU A 107 -14.20 5.66 -1.65
N THR A 108 -14.20 4.82 -2.69
CA THR A 108 -14.40 5.28 -4.07
C THR A 108 -15.83 5.68 -4.34
N LEU A 109 -16.03 6.52 -5.36
CA LEU A 109 -17.35 6.99 -5.83
C LEU A 109 -18.32 5.84 -6.15
N GLU A 110 -17.81 4.66 -6.51
CA GLU A 110 -18.61 3.48 -6.86
C GLU A 110 -18.69 2.42 -5.73
N GLY A 111 -18.07 2.66 -4.57
CA GLY A 111 -18.09 1.74 -3.43
C GLY A 111 -17.37 0.39 -3.65
N ALA A 112 -16.77 0.19 -4.82
CA ALA A 112 -16.17 -1.08 -5.25
C ALA A 112 -14.74 -1.28 -4.73
N ALA A 113 -13.93 -0.21 -4.65
CA ALA A 113 -12.57 -0.26 -4.11
C ALA A 113 -12.47 0.51 -2.79
N ARG A 114 -11.92 -0.13 -1.75
CA ARG A 114 -11.61 0.49 -0.45
C ARG A 114 -10.11 0.69 -0.35
N PHE A 115 -9.72 1.94 -0.13
CA PHE A 115 -8.32 2.30 0.07
C PHE A 115 -8.08 2.59 1.54
N ILE A 116 -7.02 1.99 2.09
CA ILE A 116 -6.60 2.29 3.45
C ILE A 116 -5.14 2.69 3.43
N ALA A 117 -4.89 3.97 3.74
CA ALA A 117 -3.54 4.46 3.96
C ALA A 117 -3.15 4.22 5.42
N ILE A 118 -2.00 3.61 5.63
CA ILE A 118 -1.30 3.55 6.91
C ILE A 118 -0.23 4.61 6.88
N HIS A 119 -0.31 5.54 7.83
CA HIS A 119 0.70 6.57 8.00
C HIS A 119 1.39 6.37 9.36
N PRO A 120 2.55 5.68 9.41
CA PRO A 120 3.11 5.19 10.69
C PRO A 120 3.36 6.30 11.70
N ASN A 121 3.63 7.52 11.22
CA ASN A 121 3.93 8.70 12.03
C ASN A 121 3.06 9.94 11.72
N SER A 122 1.96 9.83 10.96
CA SER A 122 1.11 11.01 10.75
C SER A 122 0.23 11.28 11.97
N LYS A 123 0.14 12.55 12.36
CA LYS A 123 -0.93 13.06 13.24
C LYS A 123 -2.14 13.57 12.44
N GLU A 124 -2.03 13.64 11.11
CA GLU A 124 -3.04 14.06 10.14
C GLU A 124 -3.67 12.89 9.39
#